data_AF-A0A2M9IWI3-F1
#
_entry.id   AF-A0A2M9IWI3-F1
#
_cell.length_a   1.000
_cell.length_b   1.000
_cell.length_c   1.000
_cell.angle_alpha   90.00
_cell.angle_beta   90.00
_cell.angle_gamma   90.00
#
_symmetry.space_group_name_H-M   'P 1'
#
loop_
_entity.id
_entity.type
_entity.pdbx_description
1 polymer ?
#
loop_
_entity_poly.entity_id
_entity_poly.type
_entity_poly.pdbx_seq_one_letter_code
_entity_poly.pdbx_strand_id
1 'polypeptide(L)'
;MRLTPTERDRLLLFGAAELARARRARGLRLNVPEATALIADTVCEAARDGARLAEAVAAARKVLGPEDVLPGVPDVVTEIHVEAVFDDGSRLAVVGEPFGGGGLGALAPGAVLPGAGDVRGPEPQCVLTVRNTAAVPISVTSHFHFFESNPRLDFDRAAAYGMRLAEPAGSSTRFAPGLSREVALVPMGGDRVAIGFAGLVDGPLDAPGAKAEALRRAAACGYLGVNGTAGGAPAVYTRNAASGSGTDESDDQEAAP
;
A
#
# COMPACT_ATOMS: atom_id res chain seq x y z
N MET A 1 -32.82 -31.42 7.52
CA MET A 1 -32.59 -30.02 7.11
C MET A 1 -32.19 -29.98 5.64
N ARG A 2 -32.49 -28.90 4.92
CA ARG A 2 -32.03 -28.68 3.55
C ARG A 2 -30.82 -27.74 3.58
N LEU A 3 -29.66 -28.27 3.96
CA LEU A 3 -28.44 -27.48 4.09
C LEU A 3 -27.85 -27.14 2.71
N THR A 4 -27.65 -25.86 2.48
CA THR A 4 -26.85 -25.32 1.37
C THR A 4 -25.38 -25.71 1.51
N PRO A 5 -24.57 -25.64 0.44
CA PRO A 5 -23.13 -25.89 0.53
C PRO A 5 -22.43 -25.01 1.57
N THR A 6 -22.72 -23.71 1.60
CA THR A 6 -22.15 -22.76 2.57
C THR A 6 -22.49 -23.12 4.03
N GLU A 7 -23.71 -23.58 4.30
CA GLU A 7 -24.08 -24.03 5.64
C GLU A 7 -23.35 -25.31 6.04
N ARG A 8 -23.05 -26.21 5.10
CA ARG A 8 -22.22 -27.40 5.38
C ARG A 8 -20.78 -27.01 5.65
N ASP A 9 -20.22 -26.06 4.90
CA ASP A 9 -18.87 -25.56 5.12
C ASP A 9 -18.75 -24.87 6.49
N ARG A 10 -19.79 -24.12 6.92
CA ARG A 10 -19.84 -23.54 8.27
C ARG A 10 -19.89 -24.62 9.36
N LEU A 11 -20.60 -25.72 9.15
CA LEU A 11 -20.57 -26.86 10.07
C LEU A 11 -19.19 -27.54 10.12
N LEU A 12 -18.48 -27.61 8.99
CA LEU A 12 -17.10 -28.12 8.97
C LEU A 12 -16.16 -27.18 9.73
N LEU A 13 -16.31 -25.86 9.56
CA LEU A 13 -15.57 -24.85 10.31
C LEU A 13 -15.79 -25.00 11.82
N PHE A 14 -17.06 -25.09 12.24
CA PHE A 14 -17.44 -25.33 13.62
C PHE A 14 -16.80 -26.62 14.17
N GLY A 15 -16.85 -27.72 13.40
CA GLY A 15 -16.23 -28.99 13.81
C GLY A 15 -14.71 -28.87 14.00
N ALA A 16 -14.02 -28.12 13.14
CA ALA A 16 -12.60 -27.85 13.30
C ALA A 16 -12.30 -26.97 14.53
N ALA A 17 -13.14 -25.97 14.79
CA ALA A 17 -13.03 -25.09 15.95
C ALA A 17 -13.26 -25.84 17.27
N GLU A 18 -14.26 -26.72 17.32
CA GLU A 18 -14.52 -27.59 18.49
C GLU A 18 -13.33 -28.52 18.75
N LEU A 19 -12.75 -29.11 17.70
CA LEU A 19 -11.54 -29.91 17.84
C LEU A 19 -10.36 -29.08 18.39
N ALA A 20 -10.21 -27.83 17.93
CA ALA A 20 -9.20 -26.90 18.44
C ALA A 20 -9.45 -26.54 19.92
N ARG A 21 -10.69 -26.21 20.31
CA ARG A 21 -11.07 -25.95 21.71
C ARG A 21 -10.76 -27.15 22.60
N ALA A 22 -11.12 -28.36 22.16
CA ALA A 22 -10.84 -29.59 22.91
C ALA A 22 -9.34 -29.87 23.08
N ARG A 23 -8.51 -29.52 22.08
CA ARG A 23 -7.05 -29.62 22.17
C ARG A 23 -6.47 -28.59 23.13
N ARG A 24 -6.89 -27.32 23.02
CA ARG A 24 -6.49 -26.23 23.92
C ARG A 24 -6.86 -26.52 25.37
N ALA A 25 -8.06 -27.06 25.61
CA ALA A 25 -8.51 -27.45 26.95
C ALA A 25 -7.63 -28.53 27.62
N ARG A 26 -6.88 -29.30 26.83
CA ARG A 26 -5.86 -30.25 27.32
C ARG A 26 -4.46 -29.62 27.47
N GLY A 27 -4.33 -28.31 27.31
CA GLY A 27 -3.08 -27.57 27.42
C GLY A 27 -2.20 -27.60 26.17
N LEU A 28 -2.73 -28.02 25.01
CA LEU A 28 -1.97 -27.98 23.76
C LEU A 28 -1.97 -26.57 23.17
N ARG A 29 -0.80 -26.13 22.71
CA ARG A 29 -0.65 -24.96 21.85
C ARG A 29 -1.16 -25.28 20.45
N LEU A 30 -1.98 -24.39 19.90
CA LEU A 30 -2.66 -24.60 18.63
C LEU A 30 -1.75 -24.36 17.42
N ASN A 31 -1.92 -25.17 16.38
CA ASN A 31 -1.28 -24.94 15.07
C ASN A 31 -2.11 -23.98 14.18
N VAL A 32 -1.63 -23.73 12.96
CA VAL A 32 -2.27 -22.80 12.00
C VAL A 32 -3.74 -23.14 11.71
N PRO A 33 -4.11 -24.37 11.27
CA PRO A 33 -5.52 -24.73 11.05
C PRO A 33 -6.41 -24.59 12.29
N GLU A 34 -5.91 -25.00 13.46
CA GLU A 34 -6.67 -24.97 14.71
C GLU A 34 -6.95 -23.54 15.18
N ALA A 35 -5.92 -22.69 15.19
CA ALA A 35 -6.06 -21.28 15.56
C ALA A 35 -6.99 -20.54 14.58
N THR A 36 -6.82 -20.79 13.28
CA THR A 36 -7.66 -20.18 12.24
C THR A 36 -9.13 -20.57 12.41
N ALA A 37 -9.42 -21.86 12.60
CA ALA A 37 -10.78 -22.34 12.77
C ALA A 37 -11.44 -21.75 14.02
N LEU A 38 -10.75 -21.74 15.16
CA LEU A 38 -11.28 -21.24 16.42
C LEU A 38 -11.60 -19.74 16.35
N ILE A 39 -10.73 -18.94 15.75
CA ILE A 39 -10.94 -17.49 15.60
C ILE A 39 -12.10 -17.21 14.63
N ALA A 40 -12.11 -17.89 13.48
CA ALA A 40 -13.18 -17.72 12.49
C ALA A 40 -14.56 -18.15 13.04
N ASP A 41 -14.60 -19.23 13.81
CA ASP A 41 -15.80 -19.70 14.49
C ASP A 41 -16.26 -18.70 15.58
N THR A 42 -15.31 -18.10 16.31
CA THR A 42 -15.63 -17.03 17.28
C THR A 42 -16.36 -15.85 16.63
N VAL A 43 -15.98 -15.47 15.40
CA VAL A 43 -16.72 -14.44 14.64
C VAL A 43 -18.12 -14.94 14.28
N CYS A 44 -18.24 -16.18 13.81
CA CYS A 44 -19.53 -16.75 13.40
C CYS A 44 -20.52 -16.80 14.57
N GLU A 45 -20.07 -17.24 15.74
CA GLU A 45 -20.89 -17.33 16.94
C GLU A 45 -21.26 -15.93 17.47
N ALA A 46 -20.30 -14.99 17.50
CA ALA A 46 -20.60 -13.61 17.88
C ALA A 46 -21.63 -12.95 16.95
N ALA A 47 -21.50 -13.17 15.63
CA ALA A 47 -22.49 -12.72 14.65
C ALA A 47 -23.85 -13.35 14.90
N ARG A 48 -23.88 -14.65 15.22
CA ARG A 48 -25.12 -15.38 15.53
C ARG A 48 -25.80 -14.89 16.81
N ASP A 49 -25.02 -14.41 17.77
CA ASP A 49 -25.47 -13.79 19.02
C ASP A 49 -25.98 -12.34 18.83
N GLY A 50 -25.95 -11.81 17.61
CA GLY A 50 -26.44 -10.47 17.27
C GLY A 50 -25.40 -9.36 17.47
N ALA A 51 -24.12 -9.70 17.68
CA ALA A 51 -23.05 -8.70 17.76
C ALA A 51 -22.85 -8.00 16.42
N ARG A 52 -22.45 -6.73 16.44
CA ARG A 52 -22.05 -6.03 15.21
C ARG A 52 -20.72 -6.55 14.70
N LEU A 53 -20.46 -6.36 13.40
CA LEU A 53 -19.21 -6.78 12.74
C LEU A 53 -17.95 -6.37 13.53
N ALA A 54 -17.88 -5.11 13.96
CA ALA A 54 -16.74 -4.60 14.71
C ALA A 54 -16.56 -5.29 16.08
N GLU A 55 -17.65 -5.65 16.74
CA GLU A 55 -17.65 -6.34 18.03
C GLU A 55 -17.22 -7.80 17.86
N ALA A 56 -17.72 -8.48 16.82
CA ALA A 56 -17.32 -9.83 16.48
C ALA A 56 -15.81 -9.93 16.14
N VAL A 57 -15.28 -9.00 15.35
CA VAL A 57 -13.83 -8.90 15.06
C VAL A 57 -13.03 -8.63 16.34
N ALA A 58 -13.51 -7.75 17.21
CA ALA A 58 -12.84 -7.45 18.47
C ALA A 58 -12.84 -8.63 19.45
N ALA A 59 -13.91 -9.43 19.48
CA ALA A 59 -13.98 -10.67 20.26
C ALA A 59 -13.00 -11.71 19.71
N ALA A 60 -12.96 -11.87 18.39
CA ALA A 60 -12.06 -12.80 17.72
C ALA A 60 -10.57 -12.49 17.97
N ARG A 61 -10.18 -11.20 18.07
CA ARG A 61 -8.81 -10.79 18.45
C ARG A 61 -8.42 -11.10 19.89
N LYS A 62 -9.38 -11.41 20.77
CA LYS A 62 -9.14 -11.64 22.19
C LYS A 62 -9.18 -13.12 22.58
N VAL A 63 -9.61 -13.99 21.67
CA VAL A 63 -9.88 -15.39 22.00
C VAL A 63 -8.61 -16.24 22.14
N LEU A 64 -7.54 -15.86 21.42
CA LEU A 64 -6.22 -16.49 21.47
C LEU A 64 -5.13 -15.42 21.59
N GLY A 65 -4.15 -15.67 22.45
CA GLY A 65 -2.89 -14.93 22.51
C GLY A 65 -1.71 -15.74 21.94
N PRO A 66 -0.49 -15.16 21.94
CA PRO A 66 0.69 -15.82 21.38
C PRO A 66 1.10 -17.09 22.16
N GLU A 67 0.76 -17.16 23.45
CA GLU A 67 1.01 -18.32 24.30
C GLU A 67 0.06 -19.50 24.00
N ASP A 68 -1.09 -19.24 23.38
CA ASP A 68 -2.07 -20.28 23.05
C ASP A 68 -1.73 -21.04 21.77
N VAL A 69 -0.78 -20.55 20.97
CA VAL A 69 -0.44 -21.07 19.64
C VAL A 69 1.02 -21.49 19.57
N LEU A 70 1.38 -22.40 18.66
CA LEU A 70 2.76 -22.84 18.47
C LEU A 70 3.66 -21.67 17.99
N PRO A 71 4.98 -21.71 18.29
CA PRO A 71 5.93 -20.72 17.77
C PRO A 71 5.85 -20.64 16.23
N GLY A 72 5.87 -19.45 15.67
CA GLY A 72 5.75 -19.22 14.21
C GLY A 72 4.32 -19.09 13.70
N VAL A 73 3.29 -19.49 14.47
CA VAL A 73 1.89 -19.30 14.06
C VAL A 73 1.53 -17.82 13.89
N PRO A 74 1.91 -16.91 14.82
CA PRO A 74 1.63 -15.48 14.63
C PRO A 74 2.33 -14.85 13.42
N ASP A 75 3.46 -15.41 12.97
CA ASP A 75 4.17 -14.93 11.78
C ASP A 75 3.50 -15.37 10.47
N VAL A 76 2.85 -16.54 10.48
CA VAL A 76 2.19 -17.12 9.30
C VAL A 76 0.75 -16.62 9.15
N VAL A 77 0.03 -16.50 10.27
CA VAL A 77 -1.40 -16.14 10.27
C VAL A 77 -1.54 -14.68 10.68
N THR A 78 -1.33 -13.79 9.73
CA THR A 78 -1.41 -12.33 9.93
C THR A 78 -2.82 -11.78 9.80
N GLU A 79 -3.67 -12.45 9.03
CA GLU A 79 -5.08 -12.12 8.83
C GLU A 79 -5.93 -13.38 8.67
N ILE A 80 -7.17 -13.33 9.16
CA ILE A 80 -8.17 -14.38 8.98
C ILE A 80 -9.43 -13.76 8.38
N HIS A 81 -9.89 -14.35 7.27
CA HIS A 81 -11.10 -13.95 6.57
C HIS A 81 -12.21 -14.98 6.78
N VAL A 82 -13.38 -14.52 7.22
CA VAL A 82 -14.55 -15.38 7.40
C VAL A 82 -15.82 -14.64 7.03
N GLU A 83 -16.70 -15.28 6.27
CA GLU A 83 -18.05 -14.77 6.03
C GLU A 83 -19.01 -15.28 7.11
N ALA A 84 -19.57 -14.36 7.89
CA ALA A 84 -20.54 -14.65 8.93
C ALA A 84 -21.90 -14.04 8.57
N VAL A 85 -22.98 -14.67 9.05
CA VAL A 85 -24.35 -14.17 8.86
C VAL A 85 -24.73 -13.37 10.09
N PHE A 86 -24.86 -12.06 9.92
CA PHE A 86 -25.33 -11.11 10.92
C PHE A 86 -26.83 -10.88 10.75
N ASP A 87 -27.44 -10.12 11.66
CA ASP A 87 -28.85 -9.74 11.59
C ASP A 87 -29.21 -8.95 10.32
N ASP A 88 -28.23 -8.27 9.71
CA ASP A 88 -28.36 -7.54 8.45
C ASP A 88 -27.87 -8.34 7.21
N GLY A 89 -27.60 -9.63 7.38
CA GLY A 89 -27.19 -10.56 6.33
C GLY A 89 -25.71 -10.95 6.39
N SER A 90 -25.23 -11.59 5.31
CA SER A 90 -23.84 -12.02 5.20
C SER A 90 -22.88 -10.84 5.11
N ARG A 91 -21.80 -10.88 5.89
CA ARG A 91 -20.69 -9.92 5.84
C ARG A 91 -19.35 -10.66 5.90
N LEU A 92 -18.36 -10.15 5.16
CA LEU A 92 -16.96 -10.55 5.30
C LEU A 92 -16.36 -9.88 6.54
N ALA A 93 -15.90 -10.69 7.49
CA ALA A 93 -15.10 -10.24 8.61
C ALA A 93 -13.61 -10.49 8.32
N VAL A 94 -12.80 -9.45 8.55
CA VAL A 94 -11.34 -9.48 8.41
C VAL A 94 -10.72 -9.27 9.78
N VAL A 95 -10.15 -10.33 10.34
CA VAL A 95 -9.46 -10.31 11.63
C VAL A 95 -7.96 -10.20 11.38
N GLY A 96 -7.47 -8.96 11.27
CA GLY A 96 -6.02 -8.69 11.19
C GLY A 96 -5.35 -8.75 12.57
N GLU A 97 -4.08 -9.15 12.61
CA GLU A 97 -3.28 -9.34 13.83
C GLU A 97 -3.99 -10.17 14.91
N PRO A 98 -4.46 -11.39 14.58
CA PRO A 98 -5.37 -12.16 15.43
C PRO A 98 -4.85 -12.51 16.83
N PHE A 99 -3.52 -12.49 17.04
CA PHE A 99 -2.88 -12.89 18.29
C PHE A 99 -2.27 -11.71 19.07
N GLY A 100 -2.34 -10.48 18.55
CA GLY A 100 -1.78 -9.29 19.21
C GLY A 100 -0.24 -9.25 19.32
N GLY A 101 0.47 -10.14 18.62
CA GLY A 101 1.94 -10.18 18.57
C GLY A 101 2.54 -11.59 18.71
N GLY A 102 3.80 -11.67 19.11
CA GLY A 102 4.49 -12.94 19.44
C GLY A 102 5.18 -13.66 18.26
N GLY A 103 5.56 -12.92 17.23
CA GLY A 103 6.32 -13.47 16.10
C GLY A 103 7.78 -13.79 16.42
N LEU A 104 8.38 -14.66 15.60
CA LEU A 104 9.79 -15.08 15.68
C LEU A 104 10.75 -14.18 14.88
N GLY A 105 10.22 -13.19 14.15
CA GLY A 105 11.02 -12.23 13.39
C GLY A 105 11.91 -12.93 12.35
N ALA A 106 13.23 -12.75 12.44
CA ALA A 106 14.18 -13.36 11.50
C ALA A 106 14.20 -14.90 11.55
N LEU A 107 13.69 -15.51 12.62
CA LEU A 107 13.57 -16.97 12.75
C LEU A 107 12.19 -17.49 12.31
N ALA A 108 11.30 -16.62 11.84
CA ALA A 108 9.97 -17.01 11.39
C ALA A 108 10.00 -17.87 10.12
N PRO A 109 9.02 -18.77 9.93
CA PRO A 109 8.85 -19.50 8.68
C PRO A 109 8.73 -18.52 7.49
N GLY A 110 9.63 -18.64 6.52
CA GLY A 110 9.62 -17.77 5.33
C GLY A 110 10.18 -16.36 5.55
N ALA A 111 10.84 -16.09 6.68
CA ALA A 111 11.47 -14.80 6.94
C ALA A 111 12.48 -14.44 5.83
N VAL A 112 12.37 -13.22 5.30
CA VAL A 112 13.33 -12.66 4.35
C VAL A 112 14.47 -12.02 5.14
N LEU A 113 15.70 -12.43 4.85
CA LEU A 113 16.92 -11.88 5.45
C LEU A 113 17.58 -10.93 4.44
N PRO A 114 17.27 -9.62 4.48
CA PRO A 114 17.85 -8.68 3.52
C PRO A 114 19.36 -8.57 3.74
N GLY A 115 20.10 -8.54 2.64
CA GLY A 115 21.52 -8.17 2.68
C GLY A 115 21.70 -6.70 3.04
N ALA A 116 22.88 -6.35 3.58
CA ALA A 116 23.22 -4.95 3.82
C ALA A 116 23.31 -4.18 2.49
N GLY A 117 22.58 -3.08 2.39
CA GLY A 117 22.64 -2.17 1.25
C GLY A 117 21.32 -1.46 0.99
N ASP A 118 21.41 -0.19 0.58
CA ASP A 118 20.24 0.60 0.21
C ASP A 118 19.85 0.37 -1.25
N VAL A 119 18.56 0.13 -1.49
CA VAL A 119 18.00 0.12 -2.84
C VAL A 119 17.87 1.57 -3.30
N ARG A 120 18.67 1.97 -4.30
CA ARG A 120 18.62 3.33 -4.86
C ARG A 120 17.35 3.51 -5.69
N GLY A 121 16.57 4.54 -5.35
CA GLY A 121 15.43 5.00 -6.14
C GLY A 121 15.84 5.76 -7.40
N PRO A 122 14.89 6.10 -8.29
CA PRO A 122 15.16 6.94 -9.45
C PRO A 122 15.61 8.33 -9.02
N GLU A 123 16.69 8.84 -9.61
CA GLU A 123 17.19 10.17 -9.30
C GLU A 123 16.30 11.26 -9.91
N PRO A 124 15.78 12.21 -9.11
CA PRO A 124 15.02 13.34 -9.61
C PRO A 124 15.82 14.20 -10.59
N GLN A 125 15.19 14.61 -11.69
CA GLN A 125 15.78 15.55 -12.65
C GLN A 125 14.99 16.86 -12.77
N CYS A 126 13.73 16.86 -12.32
CA CYS A 126 12.87 18.03 -12.32
C CYS A 126 11.96 17.98 -11.10
N VAL A 127 11.72 19.13 -10.46
CA VAL A 127 10.72 19.26 -9.38
C VAL A 127 9.67 20.26 -9.83
N LEU A 128 8.39 19.86 -9.73
CA LEU A 128 7.26 20.71 -10.07
C LEU A 128 6.31 20.85 -8.88
N THR A 129 5.82 22.06 -8.67
CA THR A 129 4.68 22.32 -7.79
C THR A 129 3.39 22.03 -8.53
N VAL A 130 2.59 21.10 -8.01
CA VAL A 130 1.36 20.62 -8.64
C VAL A 130 0.18 20.92 -7.73
N ARG A 131 -0.79 21.69 -8.23
CA ARG A 131 -2.02 22.02 -7.52
C ARG A 131 -3.19 21.22 -8.05
N ASN A 132 -3.93 20.55 -7.16
CA ASN A 132 -5.20 19.93 -7.53
C ASN A 132 -6.33 20.96 -7.42
N THR A 133 -6.91 21.37 -8.55
CA THR A 133 -8.02 22.32 -8.59
C THR A 133 -9.40 21.65 -8.56
N ALA A 134 -9.48 20.32 -8.50
CA ALA A 134 -10.73 19.57 -8.43
C ALA A 134 -11.27 19.51 -6.99
N ALA A 135 -12.58 19.28 -6.85
CA ALA A 135 -13.23 19.02 -5.56
C ALA A 135 -12.97 17.60 -5.03
N VAL A 136 -12.30 16.75 -5.82
CA VAL A 136 -12.02 15.34 -5.52
C VAL A 136 -10.52 15.06 -5.55
N PRO A 137 -10.04 14.08 -4.75
CA PRO A 137 -8.64 13.69 -4.77
C PRO A 137 -8.26 13.09 -6.13
N ILE A 138 -7.03 13.35 -6.56
CA ILE A 138 -6.44 12.78 -7.78
C ILE A 138 -5.19 12.01 -7.37
N SER A 139 -5.00 10.81 -7.91
CA SER A 139 -3.77 10.02 -7.72
C SER A 139 -3.11 9.76 -9.07
N VAL A 140 -1.79 9.87 -9.12
CA VAL A 140 -0.97 9.59 -10.31
C VAL A 140 0.06 8.52 -9.96
N THR A 141 0.13 7.46 -10.76
CA THR A 141 1.05 6.31 -10.54
C THR A 141 2.45 6.59 -11.07
N SER A 142 3.46 5.89 -10.55
CA SER A 142 4.88 6.20 -10.80
C SER A 142 5.33 6.17 -12.26
N HIS A 143 4.63 5.40 -13.12
CA HIS A 143 4.97 5.23 -14.54
C HIS A 143 3.97 5.90 -15.49
N PHE A 144 3.08 6.74 -14.97
CA PHE A 144 2.19 7.54 -15.81
C PHE A 144 2.97 8.69 -16.48
N HIS A 145 2.72 8.95 -17.76
CA HIS A 145 3.29 10.12 -18.44
C HIS A 145 2.73 11.40 -17.82
N PHE A 146 3.53 12.08 -16.99
CA PHE A 146 3.04 13.09 -16.04
C PHE A 146 2.37 14.28 -16.73
N PHE A 147 2.86 14.64 -17.92
CA PHE A 147 2.24 15.61 -18.83
C PHE A 147 0.76 15.33 -19.14
N GLU A 148 0.37 14.06 -19.25
CA GLU A 148 -0.99 13.63 -19.61
C GLU A 148 -1.88 13.41 -18.39
N SER A 149 -1.38 13.70 -17.18
CA SER A 149 -2.14 13.54 -15.95
C SER A 149 -3.36 14.49 -15.93
N ASN A 150 -4.32 14.21 -15.06
CA ASN A 150 -5.65 14.82 -15.04
C ASN A 150 -5.63 16.34 -15.38
N PRO A 151 -6.52 16.83 -16.27
CA PRO A 151 -6.58 18.24 -16.69
C PRO A 151 -6.71 19.25 -15.55
N ARG A 152 -7.22 18.84 -14.38
CA ARG A 152 -7.43 19.67 -13.19
C ARG A 152 -6.22 19.74 -12.25
N LEU A 153 -5.13 19.03 -12.59
CA LEU A 153 -3.83 19.28 -11.98
C LEU A 153 -3.17 20.45 -12.74
N ASP A 154 -2.89 21.52 -12.00
CA ASP A 154 -2.27 22.73 -12.51
C ASP A 154 -0.78 22.74 -12.15
N PHE A 155 0.07 22.69 -13.18
CA PHE A 155 1.53 22.63 -13.11
C PHE A 155 2.12 22.90 -14.50
N ASP A 156 3.43 23.17 -14.59
CA ASP A 156 4.10 23.36 -15.88
C ASP A 156 4.11 22.06 -16.71
N ARG A 157 3.18 21.96 -17.66
CA ARG A 157 3.06 20.80 -18.54
C ARG A 157 4.21 20.71 -19.54
N ALA A 158 4.76 21.84 -19.98
CA ALA A 158 5.89 21.82 -20.90
C ALA A 158 7.14 21.21 -20.24
N ALA A 159 7.34 21.44 -18.94
CA ALA A 159 8.40 20.82 -18.15
C ALA A 159 8.14 19.33 -17.85
N ALA A 160 6.88 18.92 -17.72
CA ALA A 160 6.50 17.52 -17.46
C ALA A 160 6.49 16.61 -18.70
N TYR A 161 6.66 17.15 -19.91
CA TYR A 161 6.64 16.36 -21.14
C TYR A 161 7.77 15.32 -21.18
N GLY A 162 7.40 14.07 -21.42
CA GLY A 162 8.30 12.91 -21.43
C GLY A 162 8.83 12.51 -20.05
N MET A 163 8.18 12.97 -18.99
CA MET A 163 8.55 12.71 -17.60
C MET A 163 7.53 11.82 -16.89
N ARG A 164 7.98 11.12 -15.85
CA ARG A 164 7.16 10.36 -14.90
C ARG A 164 7.61 10.67 -13.46
N LEU A 165 6.83 10.27 -12.46
CA LEU A 165 7.22 10.48 -11.05
C LEU A 165 8.53 9.74 -10.74
N ALA A 166 9.44 10.42 -10.06
CA ALA A 166 10.68 9.85 -9.52
C ALA A 166 10.40 9.12 -8.20
N GLU A 167 9.55 8.11 -8.28
CA GLU A 167 9.07 7.33 -7.15
C GLU A 167 9.29 5.82 -7.42
N PRO A 168 9.27 4.96 -6.39
CA PRO A 168 9.36 3.51 -6.56
C PRO A 168 8.33 2.95 -7.57
N ALA A 169 8.70 1.89 -8.28
CA ALA A 169 7.77 1.24 -9.21
C ALA A 169 6.52 0.73 -8.46
N GLY A 170 5.33 0.95 -9.04
CA GLY A 170 4.05 0.58 -8.43
C GLY A 170 3.48 1.58 -7.42
N SER A 171 4.23 2.61 -7.03
CA SER A 171 3.72 3.65 -6.13
C SER A 171 2.78 4.64 -6.83
N SER A 172 2.10 5.47 -6.03
CA SER A 172 1.32 6.60 -6.52
C SER A 172 1.40 7.80 -5.59
N THR A 173 1.32 8.99 -6.18
CA THR A 173 1.24 10.26 -5.45
C THR A 173 -0.20 10.74 -5.46
N ARG A 174 -0.77 10.94 -4.27
CA ARG A 174 -2.11 11.51 -4.07
C ARG A 174 -2.03 13.02 -3.88
N PHE A 175 -2.92 13.73 -4.57
CA PHE A 175 -3.13 15.17 -4.48
C PHE A 175 -4.52 15.44 -3.88
N ALA A 176 -4.56 16.01 -2.68
CA ALA A 176 -5.80 16.37 -2.02
C ALA A 176 -6.51 17.54 -2.72
N PRO A 177 -7.86 17.62 -2.68
CA PRO A 177 -8.61 18.74 -3.26
C PRO A 177 -8.09 20.10 -2.80
N GLY A 178 -7.82 21.01 -3.75
CA GLY A 178 -7.42 22.39 -3.49
C GLY A 178 -5.96 22.61 -3.07
N LEU A 179 -5.22 21.55 -2.73
CA LEU A 179 -3.86 21.66 -2.20
C LEU A 179 -2.79 21.56 -3.30
N SER A 180 -1.66 22.21 -3.04
CA SER A 180 -0.44 22.10 -3.83
C SER A 180 0.55 21.13 -3.17
N ARG A 181 1.32 20.42 -3.98
CA ARG A 181 2.38 19.52 -3.54
C ARG A 181 3.54 19.56 -4.53
N GLU A 182 4.77 19.55 -4.03
CA GLU A 182 5.95 19.35 -4.86
C GLU A 182 6.12 17.87 -5.22
N VAL A 183 6.44 17.62 -6.49
CA VAL A 183 6.74 16.27 -6.97
C VAL A 183 8.04 16.25 -7.74
N ALA A 184 8.83 15.22 -7.49
CA ALA A 184 10.03 14.92 -8.24
C ALA A 184 9.68 14.09 -9.48
N LEU A 185 10.29 14.44 -10.61
CA LEU A 185 10.09 13.79 -11.90
C LEU A 185 11.43 13.30 -12.46
N VAL A 186 11.36 12.21 -13.21
CA VAL A 186 12.45 11.60 -13.96
C VAL A 186 12.00 11.35 -15.41
N PRO A 187 12.88 11.44 -16.42
CA PRO A 187 12.50 11.11 -17.79
C PRO A 187 12.03 9.67 -17.92
N MET A 188 11.08 9.45 -18.82
CA MET A 188 10.77 8.11 -19.29
C MET A 188 12.01 7.54 -20.02
N GLY A 189 12.37 6.30 -19.69
CA GLY A 189 13.47 5.57 -20.33
C GLY A 189 13.01 4.76 -21.56
N GLY A 190 13.88 3.86 -22.03
CA GLY A 190 13.61 3.02 -23.21
C GLY A 190 13.53 3.82 -24.51
N ASP A 191 12.69 3.37 -25.46
CA ASP A 191 12.50 4.03 -26.77
C ASP A 191 11.71 5.35 -26.68
N ARG A 192 11.28 5.74 -25.47
CA ARG A 192 10.55 6.98 -25.20
C ARG A 192 9.32 7.15 -26.11
N VAL A 193 8.54 6.07 -26.24
CA VAL A 193 7.26 6.04 -26.95
C VAL A 193 6.13 6.04 -25.93
N ALA A 194 5.25 7.05 -25.98
CA ALA A 194 4.08 7.16 -25.10
C ALA A 194 2.80 6.82 -25.88
N ILE A 195 2.15 5.71 -25.55
CA ILE A 195 0.91 5.22 -26.17
C ILE A 195 -0.18 5.07 -25.10
N GLY A 196 -1.41 5.48 -25.41
CA GLY A 196 -2.54 5.41 -24.50
C GLY A 196 -2.65 6.67 -23.65
N PHE A 197 -2.49 6.56 -22.32
CA PHE A 197 -2.66 7.67 -21.37
C PHE A 197 -3.93 8.51 -21.65
N ALA A 198 -3.77 9.75 -22.13
CA ALA A 198 -4.87 10.62 -22.56
C ALA A 198 -4.88 10.87 -24.08
N GLY A 199 -4.04 10.15 -24.83
CA GLY A 199 -3.91 10.25 -26.29
C GLY A 199 -3.31 11.57 -26.77
N LEU A 200 -2.61 12.30 -25.90
CA LEU A 200 -2.04 13.60 -26.26
C LEU A 200 -0.77 13.46 -27.10
N VAL A 201 -0.03 12.37 -26.91
CA VAL A 201 1.16 12.04 -27.72
C VAL A 201 0.86 10.90 -28.70
N ASP A 202 0.47 9.72 -28.19
CA ASP A 202 0.25 8.48 -28.96
C ASP A 202 1.36 8.20 -29.99
N GLY A 203 2.62 8.27 -29.55
CA GLY A 203 3.78 8.05 -30.40
C GLY A 203 5.13 8.34 -29.73
N PRO A 204 6.21 8.42 -30.52
CA PRO A 204 7.55 8.75 -30.03
C PRO A 204 7.60 10.18 -29.46
N LEU A 205 8.08 10.31 -28.22
CA LEU A 205 8.14 11.59 -27.50
C LEU A 205 9.10 12.58 -28.17
N ASP A 206 10.19 12.07 -28.75
CA ASP A 206 11.28 12.87 -29.29
C ASP A 206 11.18 13.11 -30.82
N ALA A 207 10.05 12.73 -31.44
CA ALA A 207 9.81 13.01 -32.85
C ALA A 207 9.72 14.54 -33.11
N PRO A 208 10.19 15.05 -34.26
CA PRO A 208 10.14 16.47 -34.59
C PRO A 208 8.72 17.03 -34.48
N GLY A 209 8.54 18.07 -33.65
CA GLY A 209 7.25 18.72 -33.44
C GLY A 209 6.29 18.00 -32.50
N ALA A 210 6.59 16.79 -32.02
CA ALA A 210 5.70 16.01 -31.16
C ALA A 210 5.30 16.76 -29.87
N LYS A 211 6.28 17.37 -29.19
CA LYS A 211 6.03 18.17 -27.98
C LYS A 211 5.11 19.37 -28.24
N ALA A 212 5.31 20.08 -29.34
CA ALA A 212 4.50 21.24 -29.69
C ALA A 212 3.06 20.84 -30.03
N GLU A 213 2.89 19.74 -30.77
CA GLU A 213 1.58 19.18 -31.09
C GLU A 213 0.84 18.67 -29.83
N ALA A 214 1.55 17.98 -28.95
CA ALA A 214 0.99 17.50 -27.69
C ALA A 214 0.52 18.66 -26.79
N LEU A 215 1.31 19.73 -26.67
CA LEU A 215 0.91 20.95 -25.95
C LEU A 215 -0.32 21.61 -26.58
N ARG A 216 -0.37 21.70 -27.92
CA ARG A 216 -1.54 22.23 -28.64
C ARG A 216 -2.81 21.41 -28.34
N ARG A 217 -2.72 20.09 -28.37
CA ARG A 217 -3.83 19.18 -28.01
C ARG A 217 -4.24 19.34 -26.55
N ALA A 218 -3.28 19.41 -25.64
CA ALA A 218 -3.56 19.60 -24.21
C ALA A 218 -4.33 20.91 -23.97
N ALA A 219 -3.90 22.01 -24.59
CA ALA A 219 -4.61 23.29 -24.53
C ALA A 219 -6.04 23.18 -25.09
N ALA A 220 -6.21 22.55 -26.25
CA ALA A 220 -7.52 22.34 -26.87
C ALA A 220 -8.47 21.49 -26.00
N CYS A 221 -7.92 20.53 -25.25
CA CYS A 221 -8.66 19.69 -24.30
C CYS A 221 -8.82 20.33 -22.91
N GLY A 222 -8.42 21.58 -22.71
CA GLY A 222 -8.60 22.31 -21.46
C GLY A 222 -7.69 21.84 -20.32
N TYR A 223 -6.51 21.33 -20.63
CA TYR A 223 -5.50 21.00 -19.63
C TYR A 223 -4.93 22.28 -19.01
N LEU A 224 -4.90 22.36 -17.68
CA LEU A 224 -4.30 23.50 -16.97
C LEU A 224 -2.78 23.50 -17.08
N GLY A 225 -2.15 24.67 -16.96
CA GLY A 225 -0.69 24.80 -16.93
C GLY A 225 0.05 24.58 -18.26
N VAL A 226 -0.65 24.59 -19.40
CA VAL A 226 -0.05 24.46 -20.75
C VAL A 226 0.69 25.73 -21.19
N ASN A 227 0.18 26.91 -20.81
CA ASN A 227 0.69 28.20 -21.26
C ASN A 227 1.58 28.93 -20.23
N GLY A 228 2.18 28.19 -19.30
CA GLY A 228 3.01 28.76 -18.23
C GLY A 228 2.20 29.64 -17.28
N THR A 229 1.69 29.08 -16.19
CA THR A 229 1.25 29.90 -15.06
C THR A 229 2.49 30.55 -14.44
N ALA A 230 2.55 31.88 -14.49
CA ALA A 230 3.58 32.69 -13.82
C ALA A 230 3.63 32.33 -12.32
N GLY A 231 4.55 31.45 -11.95
CA GLY A 231 4.66 30.93 -10.58
C GLY A 231 5.85 29.99 -10.42
N GLY A 232 7.06 30.55 -10.54
CA GLY A 232 8.33 29.87 -10.28
C GLY A 232 8.90 29.13 -11.50
N ALA A 233 10.11 29.49 -11.92
CA ALA A 233 10.84 28.71 -12.92
C ALA A 233 11.05 27.27 -12.37
N PRO A 234 11.02 26.23 -13.22
CA PRO A 234 11.32 24.88 -12.76
C PRO A 234 12.71 24.87 -12.14
N ALA A 235 12.80 24.52 -10.86
CA ALA A 235 14.09 24.34 -10.21
C ALA A 235 14.73 23.08 -10.82
N VAL A 236 15.83 23.26 -11.55
CA VAL A 236 16.70 22.15 -11.93
C VAL A 236 17.20 21.56 -10.62
N TYR A 237 16.99 20.26 -10.41
CA TYR A 237 17.44 19.58 -9.21
C TYR A 237 18.97 19.61 -9.17
N THR A 238 19.55 20.47 -8.33
CA THR A 238 20.96 20.42 -7.98
C THR A 238 21.13 19.56 -6.74
N ARG A 239 21.80 18.41 -6.91
CA ARG A 239 22.19 17.56 -5.78
C ARG A 239 23.09 18.37 -4.85
N ASN A 240 22.64 18.70 -3.64
CA ASN A 240 23.53 19.25 -2.62
C ASN A 240 24.55 18.17 -2.23
N ALA A 241 25.81 18.33 -2.67
CA ALA A 241 26.92 17.49 -2.27
C ALA A 241 27.42 17.93 -0.88
N ALA A 242 26.77 17.43 0.18
CA ALA A 242 27.28 17.33 1.56
C ALA A 242 26.23 16.55 2.36
N SER A 243 26.47 15.34 2.85
CA SER A 243 27.44 15.05 3.91
C SER A 243 28.20 13.75 3.65
N GLY A 244 29.52 13.88 3.51
CA GLY A 244 30.44 12.79 3.77
C GLY A 244 30.57 12.59 5.28
N SER A 245 30.56 11.31 5.67
CA SER A 245 31.37 10.69 6.73
C SER A 245 32.07 11.62 7.74
N GLY A 246 31.70 11.49 9.02
CA GLY A 246 32.47 12.02 10.13
C GLY A 246 32.10 11.35 11.46
N THR A 247 32.77 10.21 11.70
CA THR A 247 33.26 9.69 12.99
C THR A 247 32.30 9.43 14.15
N ASP A 248 32.00 8.14 14.36
CA ASP A 248 31.81 7.54 15.69
C ASP A 248 33.10 7.72 16.51
N GLU A 249 33.06 8.57 17.54
CA GLU A 249 33.97 8.49 18.68
C GLU A 249 33.31 7.63 19.76
N SER A 250 33.70 6.35 19.77
CA SER A 250 33.69 5.52 20.96
C SER A 250 34.76 6.04 21.92
N ASP A 251 34.37 6.37 23.15
CA ASP A 251 35.32 6.38 24.27
C ASP A 251 34.71 5.55 25.41
N ASP A 252 35.21 4.33 25.50
CA ASP A 252 35.16 3.49 26.69
C ASP A 252 36.02 4.13 27.79
N GLN A 253 35.48 4.26 29.00
CA GLN A 253 36.28 4.27 30.23
C GLN A 253 35.45 3.81 31.44
N GLU A 254 35.46 2.49 31.60
CA GLU A 254 35.90 1.71 32.77
C GLU A 254 35.71 2.25 34.21
N ALA A 255 35.28 1.29 35.05
CA ALA A 255 35.59 1.07 36.46
C ALA A 255 34.75 1.77 37.55
N ALA A 256 34.00 0.91 38.25
CA ALA A 256 33.43 1.08 39.59
C ALA A 256 34.52 1.28 40.67
N PRO A 257 34.18 1.58 41.94
CA PRO A 257 33.32 0.74 42.79
C PRO A 257 32.01 1.38 43.26
#